data_AF-A0A7V3DJK3-F1
#
_entry.id   AF-A0A7V3DJK3-F1
#
_cell.length_a   1.000
_cell.length_b   1.000
_cell.length_c   1.000
_cell.angle_alpha   90.00
_cell.angle_beta   90.00
_cell.angle_gamma   90.00
#
_symmetry.space_group_name_H-M   'P 1'
#
loop_
_entity.id
_entity.type
_entity.pdbx_description
1 polymer ?
#
loop_
_entity_poly.entity_id
_entity_poly.type
_entity_poly.pdbx_seq_one_letter_code
_entity_poly.pdbx_strand_id
1 'polypeptide(L)'
;MRRVRLQRIVQDGTKEFVTLGSVFEGLEPLKPRTGQEYLMFDDSGKVVRTSPVVRVQDGFFETQNSFYKITVLEEEPFDLGGEEAPGKTQEINLAKLANTSR
;
A
#
# COMPACT_ATOMS: atom_id res chain seq x y z
N MET A 1 4.41 1.26 1.94
CA MET A 1 3.94 -0.14 2.13
C MET A 1 2.90 -0.11 3.23
N ARG A 2 2.00 -1.11 3.31
CA ARG A 2 0.97 -1.11 4.38
C ARG A 2 0.93 -2.45 5.12
N ARG A 3 0.69 -2.40 6.42
CA ARG A 3 0.46 -3.59 7.24
C ARG A 3 -1.01 -3.98 7.11
N VAL A 4 -1.27 -5.23 6.79
CA VAL A 4 -2.61 -5.72 6.50
C VAL A 4 -2.90 -7.02 7.21
N ARG A 5 -4.19 -7.27 7.46
CA ARG A 5 -4.75 -8.56 7.82
C ARG A 5 -5.48 -9.14 6.62
N LEU A 6 -5.08 -10.32 6.18
CA LEU A 6 -5.68 -11.09 5.10
C LEU A 6 -6.46 -12.27 5.68
N GLN A 7 -7.73 -12.39 5.29
CA GLN A 7 -8.62 -13.49 5.69
C GLN A 7 -9.22 -14.11 4.44
N ARG A 8 -9.08 -15.42 4.27
CA ARG A 8 -9.91 -16.14 3.31
C ARG A 8 -11.30 -16.25 3.88
N ILE A 9 -12.33 -15.92 3.11
CA ILE A 9 -13.72 -15.94 3.58
C ILE A 9 -14.63 -16.65 2.57
N VAL A 10 -15.80 -17.06 3.04
CA VAL A 10 -16.94 -17.42 2.20
C VAL A 10 -18.15 -16.61 2.64
N GLN A 11 -19.01 -16.30 1.68
CA GLN A 11 -20.32 -15.78 1.99
C GLN A 11 -21.24 -16.96 2.29
N ASP A 12 -21.84 -16.99 3.48
CA ASP A 12 -22.81 -18.01 3.84
C ASP A 12 -24.19 -17.70 3.25
N GLY A 13 -25.14 -18.63 3.42
CA GLY A 13 -26.51 -18.49 2.91
C GLY A 13 -27.29 -17.30 3.50
N THR A 14 -26.80 -16.72 4.60
CA THR A 14 -27.35 -15.53 5.26
C THR A 14 -26.69 -14.22 4.82
N LYS A 15 -25.80 -14.28 3.82
CA LYS A 15 -24.99 -13.16 3.32
C LYS A 15 -23.94 -12.65 4.31
N GLU A 16 -23.68 -13.37 5.38
CA GLU A 16 -22.59 -13.07 6.30
C GLU A 16 -21.27 -13.64 5.77
N PHE A 17 -20.16 -12.96 6.07
CA PHE A 17 -18.84 -13.42 5.67
C PHE A 17 -18.20 -14.24 6.80
N VAL A 18 -17.99 -15.53 6.54
CA VAL A 18 -17.34 -16.45 7.49
C VAL A 18 -15.88 -16.65 7.09
N THR A 19 -14.97 -16.54 8.07
CA THR A 19 -13.53 -16.76 7.83
C THR A 19 -13.25 -18.25 7.67
N LEU A 20 -12.61 -18.62 6.56
CA LEU A 20 -12.13 -19.97 6.29
C LEU A 20 -10.66 -20.11 6.67
N GLY A 21 -10.43 -20.65 7.87
CA GLY A 21 -9.10 -21.06 8.32
C GLY A 21 -8.26 -19.90 8.86
N SER A 22 -6.96 -19.94 8.56
CA SER A 22 -5.97 -19.05 9.16
C SER A 22 -6.12 -17.60 8.69
N VAL A 23 -5.94 -16.69 9.63
CA VAL A 23 -5.75 -15.27 9.41
C VAL A 23 -4.27 -15.01 9.22
N PHE A 24 -3.90 -14.27 8.18
CA PHE A 24 -2.52 -13.86 7.95
C PHE A 24 -2.38 -12.37 8.20
N GLU A 25 -1.32 -11.96 8.88
CA GLU A 25 -0.95 -10.56 9.05
C GLU A 25 0.46 -10.35 8.53
N GLY A 26 0.70 -9.19 7.93
CA GLY A 26 1.99 -8.91 7.33
C GLY A 26 2.02 -7.62 6.53
N LEU A 27 3.12 -7.44 5.81
CA LEU A 27 3.37 -6.29 4.96
C LEU A 27 2.91 -6.57 3.54
N GLU A 28 2.03 -5.70 3.04
CA GLU A 28 1.62 -5.63 1.66
C GLU A 28 2.49 -4.59 0.92
N PRO A 29 3.32 -5.03 -0.05
CA PRO A 29 4.12 -4.12 -0.87
C PRO A 29 3.27 -3.39 -1.91
N LEU A 30 2.25 -4.06 -2.46
CA LEU A 30 1.40 -3.58 -3.54
C LEU A 30 -0.06 -3.99 -3.31
N LYS A 31 -0.98 -3.05 -3.56
CA LYS A 31 -2.43 -3.31 -3.48
C LYS A 31 -2.84 -4.42 -4.46
N PRO A 32 -3.90 -5.20 -4.18
CA PRO A 32 -4.41 -6.21 -5.11
C PRO A 32 -4.75 -5.60 -6.47
N ARG A 33 -4.38 -6.29 -7.56
CA ARG A 33 -4.65 -5.86 -8.93
C ARG A 33 -5.10 -7.04 -9.77
N THR A 34 -6.19 -6.85 -10.53
CA THR A 34 -6.71 -7.87 -11.44
C THR A 34 -5.63 -8.33 -12.42
N GLY A 35 -5.56 -9.64 -12.64
CA GLY A 35 -4.58 -10.29 -13.51
C GLY A 35 -3.23 -10.59 -12.85
N GLN A 36 -3.01 -10.14 -11.61
CA GLN A 36 -1.76 -10.36 -10.88
C GLN A 36 -1.98 -11.23 -9.64
N GLU A 37 -0.94 -11.95 -9.21
CA GLU A 37 -0.94 -12.61 -7.91
C GLU A 37 -0.87 -11.56 -6.81
N TYR A 38 -1.65 -11.75 -5.73
CA TYR A 38 -1.51 -10.94 -4.53
C TYR A 38 -0.38 -11.49 -3.67
N LEU A 39 0.44 -10.59 -3.12
CA LEU A 39 1.61 -10.91 -2.30
C LEU A 39 1.57 -10.19 -0.96
N MET A 40 1.97 -10.90 0.10
CA MET A 40 2.18 -10.35 1.43
C MET A 40 3.35 -11.06 2.10
N PHE A 41 4.13 -10.35 2.90
CA PHE A 41 5.21 -10.91 3.72
C PHE A 41 4.75 -10.97 5.17
N ASP A 42 4.75 -12.14 5.79
CA ASP A 42 4.50 -12.24 7.23
C ASP A 42 5.72 -11.75 8.04
N ASP A 43 5.55 -11.64 9.36
CA ASP A 43 6.61 -11.14 10.26
C ASP A 43 7.85 -12.04 10.32
N SER A 44 7.75 -13.29 9.86
CA SER A 44 8.91 -14.20 9.72
C SER A 44 9.68 -13.99 8.42
N GLY A 45 9.20 -13.11 7.54
CA GLY A 45 9.74 -12.89 6.20
C GLY A 45 9.26 -13.90 5.16
N LYS A 46 8.31 -14.78 5.50
CA LYS A 46 7.74 -15.75 4.57
C LYS A 46 6.69 -15.07 3.70
N VAL A 47 6.71 -15.42 2.41
CA VAL A 47 5.73 -14.96 1.42
C VAL A 47 4.43 -15.76 1.51
N VAL A 48 3.33 -15.03 1.62
CA VAL A 48 1.98 -15.47 1.28
C VAL A 48 1.66 -14.97 -0.13
N ARG A 49 1.31 -15.91 -1.01
CA ARG A 49 0.94 -15.64 -2.40
C ARG A 49 -0.39 -16.30 -2.73
N THR A 50 -1.22 -15.62 -3.51
CA THR A 50 -2.50 -16.16 -3.99
C THR A 50 -2.44 -16.51 -5.46
N SER A 51 -3.44 -17.23 -5.96
CA SER A 51 -3.73 -17.28 -7.39
C SER A 51 -4.02 -15.87 -7.96
N PRO A 52 -3.97 -15.67 -9.28
CA PRO A 52 -4.26 -14.38 -9.89
C PRO A 52 -5.62 -13.81 -9.47
N VAL A 53 -5.62 -12.53 -9.13
CA VAL A 53 -6.82 -11.78 -8.75
C VAL A 53 -7.70 -11.60 -9.98
N VAL A 54 -8.99 -11.90 -9.86
CA VAL A 54 -9.99 -11.74 -10.92
C VAL A 54 -10.88 -10.52 -10.70
N ARG A 55 -11.03 -10.09 -9.44
CA ARG A 55 -11.90 -8.96 -9.06
C ARG A 55 -11.40 -8.31 -7.77
N VAL A 56 -11.44 -6.98 -7.73
CA VAL A 56 -11.10 -6.16 -6.56
C VAL A 56 -12.30 -5.30 -6.21
N GLN A 57 -12.63 -5.22 -4.92
CA GLN A 57 -13.71 -4.42 -4.34
C GLN A 57 -13.17 -3.77 -3.05
N ASP A 58 -13.85 -2.76 -2.51
CA ASP A 58 -13.36 -2.07 -1.31
C ASP A 58 -13.24 -3.01 -0.12
N GLY A 59 -12.00 -3.26 0.34
CA GLY A 59 -11.70 -4.18 1.43
C GLY A 59 -11.78 -5.67 1.07
N PHE A 60 -12.00 -6.03 -0.21
CA PHE A 60 -12.10 -7.42 -0.65
C PHE A 60 -11.43 -7.65 -2.00
N PHE A 61 -10.95 -8.87 -2.22
CA PHE A 61 -10.58 -9.31 -3.56
C PHE A 61 -10.86 -10.79 -3.77
N GLU A 62 -11.01 -11.16 -5.02
CA GLU A 62 -11.30 -12.52 -5.43
C GLU A 62 -10.19 -13.01 -6.35
N THR A 63 -9.83 -14.28 -6.17
CA THR A 63 -8.96 -15.03 -7.08
C THR A 63 -9.80 -16.10 -7.77
N GLN A 64 -9.21 -16.83 -8.71
CA GLN A 64 -9.91 -17.92 -9.41
C GLN A 64 -10.58 -18.97 -8.50
N ASN A 65 -10.17 -19.10 -7.24
CA ASN A 65 -10.61 -20.17 -6.34
C ASN A 65 -10.97 -19.71 -4.92
N SER A 66 -10.89 -18.41 -4.62
CA SER A 66 -10.98 -17.91 -3.25
C SER A 66 -11.46 -16.48 -3.20
N PHE A 67 -12.19 -16.14 -2.13
CA PHE A 67 -12.54 -14.78 -1.78
C PHE A 67 -11.78 -14.36 -0.53
N TYR A 68 -11.26 -13.14 -0.51
CA TYR A 68 -10.45 -12.62 0.56
C TYR A 68 -10.99 -11.29 1.06
N LYS A 69 -11.01 -11.13 2.38
CA LYS A 69 -11.10 -9.83 3.04
C LYS A 69 -9.70 -9.34 3.35
N ILE A 70 -9.43 -8.09 3.02
CA ILE A 70 -8.19 -7.41 3.36
C ILE A 70 -8.50 -6.20 4.23
N THR A 71 -7.91 -6.15 5.43
CA THR A 71 -8.07 -5.03 6.37
C THR A 71 -6.73 -4.34 6.52
N VAL A 72 -6.67 -3.03 6.26
CA VAL A 72 -5.47 -2.23 6.53
C VAL A 72 -5.39 -2.00 8.03
N LEU A 73 -4.29 -2.41 8.64
CA LEU A 73 -4.02 -2.21 10.06
C LEU A 73 -3.24 -0.91 10.27
N GLU A 74 -2.21 -0.71 9.44
CA GLU A 74 -1.35 0.48 9.45
C GLU A 74 -0.98 0.81 8.01
N GLU A 75 -1.02 2.09 7.66
CA GLU A 75 -0.56 2.59 6.37
C GLU A 75 0.52 3.64 6.66
N GLU A 76 1.79 3.29 6.43
CA GLU A 76 2.81 4.31 6.42
C GLU A 76 2.61 5.16 5.17
N PRO A 77 2.61 6.51 5.30
CA PRO A 77 2.73 7.36 4.13
C PRO A 77 4.01 6.94 3.42
N PHE A 78 3.88 6.44 2.20
CA PHE A 78 5.04 6.23 1.35
C PHE A 78 5.53 7.61 0.93
N ASP A 79 6.31 8.25 1.78
CA ASP A 79 7.04 9.46 1.43
C ASP A 79 8.08 9.07 0.39
N LEU A 80 7.70 9.22 -0.89
CA LEU A 80 8.66 9.49 -1.96
C LEU A 80 9.25 10.90 -1.85
N GLY A 81 9.09 11.59 -0.72
CA GLY A 81 9.79 12.81 -0.34
C GLY A 81 11.24 12.52 0.07
N GLY A 82 11.97 11.80 -0.78
CA GLY A 82 13.42 11.66 -0.71
C GLY A 82 14.17 12.83 -1.36
N GLU A 83 13.50 13.96 -1.56
CA GLU A 83 14.14 15.26 -1.82
C GLU A 83 13.43 16.29 -0.95
N GLU A 84 14.13 16.78 0.07
CA GLU A 84 13.93 18.16 0.48
C GLU A 84 14.06 19.00 -0.80
N ALA A 85 12.96 19.48 -1.35
CA ALA A 85 13.05 20.61 -2.27
C ALA A 85 13.78 21.72 -1.49
N PRO A 86 14.92 22.27 -1.97
CA PRO A 86 15.52 23.44 -1.36
C PRO A 86 14.62 24.64 -1.64
N GLY A 87 13.51 24.74 -0.91
CA GLY A 87 12.55 25.83 -0.94
C GLY A 87 13.07 27.02 -0.16
N LYS A 88 14.25 27.53 -0.53
CA LYS A 88 14.64 28.92 -0.27
C LYS A 88 15.23 29.49 -1.55
N THR A 89 14.35 29.95 -2.43
CA THR A 89 14.67 31.08 -3.31
C THR A 89 15.02 32.26 -2.39
N GLN A 90 16.29 32.40 -2.03
CA GLN A 90 16.80 33.69 -1.62
C GLN A 90 16.87 34.51 -2.91
N GLU A 91 15.96 35.46 -3.06
CA GLU A 91 16.13 36.56 -3.99
C GLU A 91 17.50 37.19 -3.74
N ILE A 92 18.45 36.93 -4.64
CA ILE A 92 19.67 37.72 -4.72
C ILE A 92 19.24 39.13 -5.10
N ASN A 93 19.15 40.00 -4.09
CA ASN A 93 19.00 41.44 -4.27
C ASN A 93 20.25 41.97 -4.99
N LEU A 94 20.19 42.02 -6.32
CA LEU A 94 21.26 42.50 -7.21
C LEU A 94 21.35 44.05 -7.22
N ALA A 95 21.21 44.69 -6.05
CA ALA A 95 21.18 46.15 -5.90
C ALA A 95 22.37 46.74 -5.12
N LYS A 96 23.46 45.99 -4.91
CA LYS A 96 24.63 46.49 -4.14
C LYS A 96 26.00 46.43 -4.86
N LEU A 97 26.03 46.35 -6.19
CA LEU A 97 27.30 46.46 -6.95
C LEU A 97 27.41 47.69 -7.86
N ALA A 98 26.51 48.67 -7.71
CA ALA A 98 26.61 49.96 -8.38
C ALA A 98 26.81 51.09 -7.35
N ASN A 99 27.99 51.11 -6.73
CA ASN A 99 28.60 52.37 -6.31
C ASN A 99 30.11 52.16 -6.32
N THR A 100 30.71 52.38 -7.49
CA THR A 100 31.34 53.66 -7.84
C THR A 100 32.70 53.77 -7.19
N SER A 101 33.70 53.37 -7.97
CA SER A 101 35.05 53.89 -7.92
C SER A 101 35.05 55.40 -7.67
N ARG A 102 35.79 55.83 -6.65
CA ARG A 102 36.65 57.02 -6.68
C ARG A 102 37.61 56.97 -5.50
#